data_AF-A0A316TDC2-F1
#
_entry.id   AF-A0A316TDC2-F1
#
_cell.length_a   1.000
_cell.length_b   1.000
_cell.length_c   1.000
_cell.angle_alpha   90.00
_cell.angle_beta   90.00
_cell.angle_gamma   90.00
#
_symmetry.space_group_name_H-M   'P 1'
#
loop_
_entity.id
_entity.type
_entity.pdbx_description
1 polymer ?
#
loop_
_entity_poly.entity_id
_entity_poly.type
_entity_poly.pdbx_seq_one_letter_code
_entity_poly.pdbx_strand_id
1 'polypeptide(L)'
;MSDSRRPGDRLDTPRSVRRQISWRPSYDTDAFGVFAERFARFMGTAKFLMWMTVFVIAWVLWNTVGPEELTFDEYPLIFLTLMLSLQASYAAPLILLAQNRQEDRDRVIATQDREAATRAHADMEFLAREVASLRMAMGEVATRDYLRSELRALLSDLEERDSDADDAKGGASHGGRE
;
A
#
# COMPACT_ATOMS: atom_id res chain seq x y z
N MET A 1 36.65 -53.93 -27.08
CA MET A 1 35.91 -52.78 -27.62
C MET A 1 35.11 -52.18 -26.46
N SER A 2 35.69 -51.23 -25.74
CA SER A 2 35.06 -50.55 -24.61
C SER A 2 35.59 -49.11 -24.58
N ASP A 3 34.71 -48.21 -25.00
CA ASP A 3 34.96 -46.79 -25.28
C ASP A 3 35.10 -46.01 -23.95
N SER A 4 36.29 -45.48 -23.69
CA SER A 4 36.61 -44.70 -22.49
C SER A 4 36.39 -43.21 -22.77
N ARG A 5 35.14 -42.75 -22.72
CA ARG A 5 34.82 -41.32 -22.84
C ARG A 5 35.09 -40.60 -21.52
N ARG A 6 36.21 -39.88 -21.45
CA ARG A 6 36.46 -38.87 -20.42
C ARG A 6 35.65 -37.61 -20.74
N PRO A 7 34.83 -37.07 -19.83
CA PRO A 7 34.08 -35.84 -20.07
C PRO A 7 35.04 -34.65 -20.12
N GLY A 8 34.81 -33.77 -21.10
CA GLY A 8 35.62 -32.61 -21.39
C GLY A 8 35.74 -31.63 -20.23
N ASP A 9 36.96 -31.13 -20.11
CA ASP A 9 37.36 -29.94 -19.38
C ASP A 9 36.59 -28.72 -19.92
N ARG A 10 35.51 -28.34 -19.22
CA ARG A 10 34.71 -27.15 -19.54
C ARG A 10 35.46 -25.91 -19.04
N LEU A 11 36.29 -25.36 -19.92
CA LEU A 11 37.08 -24.14 -19.73
C LEU A 11 36.28 -22.82 -19.92
N ASP A 12 34.96 -22.84 -19.72
CA ASP A 12 34.08 -21.70 -20.06
C ASP A 12 33.51 -20.94 -18.84
N THR A 13 34.11 -21.09 -17.66
CA THR A 13 33.75 -20.22 -16.53
C THR A 13 34.85 -19.16 -16.35
N PRO A 14 34.63 -17.89 -16.73
CA PRO A 14 35.57 -16.84 -16.39
C PRO A 14 35.63 -16.75 -14.87
N ARG A 15 36.74 -17.23 -14.33
CA ARG A 15 37.08 -17.19 -12.91
C ARG A 15 37.27 -15.72 -12.54
N SER A 16 36.23 -15.08 -12.03
CA SER A 16 36.29 -13.70 -11.53
C SER A 16 37.09 -13.65 -10.22
N VAL A 17 38.40 -13.82 -10.33
CA VAL A 17 39.35 -13.53 -9.26
C VAL A 17 39.55 -12.02 -9.21
N ARG A 18 38.53 -11.31 -8.75
CA ARG A 18 38.69 -9.95 -8.25
C ARG A 18 38.22 -9.95 -6.81
N ARG A 19 39.11 -10.39 -5.93
CA ARG A 19 39.00 -10.17 -4.48
C ARG A 19 39.15 -8.67 -4.25
N GLN A 20 38.10 -7.91 -4.57
CA GLN A 20 37.98 -6.53 -4.14
C GLN A 20 37.89 -6.60 -2.62
N ILE A 21 38.99 -6.26 -1.96
CA ILE A 21 39.01 -5.87 -0.56
C ILE A 21 38.19 -4.57 -0.49
N SER A 22 36.86 -4.71 -0.49
CA SER A 22 35.94 -3.62 -0.22
C SER A 22 35.90 -3.46 1.28
N TRP A 23 36.87 -2.72 1.81
CA TRP A 23 36.73 -2.10 3.11
C TRP A 23 35.64 -1.05 2.99
N ARG A 24 34.37 -1.51 3.06
CA ARG A 24 33.21 -0.66 3.27
C ARG A 24 33.13 -0.50 4.78
N PRO A 25 33.42 0.68 5.34
CA PRO A 25 33.02 0.95 6.70
C PRO A 25 31.50 0.83 6.70
N SER A 26 30.97 -0.23 7.31
CA SER A 26 29.55 -0.37 7.54
C SER A 26 29.20 0.65 8.61
N TYR A 27 29.02 1.91 8.20
CA TYR A 27 28.45 2.92 9.06
C TYR A 27 27.06 2.42 9.43
N ASP A 28 26.85 2.15 10.72
CA ASP A 28 25.62 1.58 11.26
C ASP A 28 24.49 2.61 11.11
N THR A 29 23.93 2.66 9.90
CA THR A 29 22.93 3.62 9.46
C THR A 29 21.62 3.42 10.23
N ASP A 30 21.46 2.27 10.86
CA ASP A 30 20.31 1.95 11.71
C ASP A 30 20.42 2.58 13.10
N ALA A 31 21.60 2.56 13.74
CA ALA A 31 21.80 3.24 15.02
C ALA A 31 21.56 4.76 14.92
N PHE A 32 22.11 5.40 13.88
CA PHE A 32 21.90 6.82 13.61
C PHE A 32 20.46 7.13 13.17
N GLY A 33 19.82 6.22 12.43
CA GLY A 33 18.43 6.36 12.01
C GLY A 33 17.44 6.36 13.19
N VAL A 34 17.63 5.47 14.16
CA VAL A 34 16.81 5.42 15.39
C VAL A 34 17.01 6.68 16.24
N PHE A 35 18.26 7.17 16.35
CA PHE A 35 18.56 8.41 17.05
C PHE A 35 17.88 9.62 16.37
N ALA A 36 18.02 9.74 15.05
CA ALA A 36 17.40 10.79 14.26
C ALA A 36 15.87 10.77 14.36
N GLU A 37 15.23 9.61 14.32
CA GLU A 37 13.78 9.47 14.47
C GLU A 37 13.31 9.87 15.88
N ARG A 38 14.07 9.54 16.93
CA ARG A 38 13.75 9.98 18.29
C ARG A 38 13.95 11.49 18.46
N PHE A 39 15.01 12.03 17.86
CA PHE A 39 15.30 13.46 17.88
C PHE A 39 14.25 14.28 17.12
N ALA A 40 13.80 13.81 15.95
CA ALA A 40 12.74 14.43 15.17
C ALA A 40 11.41 14.47 15.94
N ARG A 41 11.02 13.36 16.59
CA ARG A 41 9.83 13.31 17.45
C ARG A 41 9.94 14.26 18.65
N PHE A 42 11.14 14.38 19.22
CA PHE A 42 11.41 15.27 20.34
C PHE A 42 11.31 16.75 19.94
N MET A 43 11.94 17.17 18.83
CA MET A 43 11.86 18.54 18.32
C MET A 43 10.45 18.94 17.88
N GLY A 44 9.64 18.00 17.37
CA GLY A 44 8.26 18.26 16.96
C GLY A 44 7.26 18.47 18.13
N THR A 45 7.70 18.33 19.38
CA THR A 45 6.83 18.43 20.56
C THR A 45 6.86 19.86 21.15
N ALA A 46 5.69 20.43 21.46
CA ALA A 46 5.58 21.77 22.08
C ALA A 46 6.36 21.93 23.40
N LYS A 47 6.61 20.82 24.11
CA LYS A 47 7.41 20.78 25.34
C LYS A 47 8.87 21.15 25.11
N PHE A 48 9.46 20.83 23.95
CA PHE A 48 10.85 21.19 23.64
C PHE A 48 11.02 22.70 23.56
N LEU A 49 10.13 23.37 22.82
CA LEU A 49 10.12 24.83 22.71
C LEU A 49 9.98 25.50 24.08
N MET A 50 9.08 25.00 24.93
CA MET A 50 8.90 25.51 26.29
C MET A 50 10.19 25.42 27.12
N TRP A 51 10.85 24.26 27.14
CA TRP A 51 12.12 24.08 27.87
C TRP A 51 13.23 24.96 27.30
N MET A 52 13.34 25.09 25.98
CA MET A 52 14.32 25.97 25.34
C MET A 52 14.08 27.44 25.68
N THR A 53 12.83 27.89 25.67
CA THR A 53 12.48 29.27 26.07
C THR A 53 12.82 29.52 27.53
N VAL A 54 12.47 28.59 28.43
CA VAL A 54 12.84 28.69 29.86
C VAL A 54 14.34 28.74 30.04
N PHE A 55 15.09 27.91 29.32
CA PHE A 55 16.56 27.91 29.35
C PHE A 55 17.15 29.26 28.91
N VAL A 56 16.69 29.81 27.78
CA VAL A 56 17.15 31.12 27.28
C VAL A 56 16.81 32.22 28.28
N ILE A 57 15.59 32.25 28.82
CA ILE A 57 15.18 33.23 29.83
C ILE A 57 16.04 33.10 31.09
N ALA A 58 16.24 31.89 31.59
CA ALA A 58 17.08 31.64 32.77
C ALA A 58 18.53 32.07 32.54
N TRP A 59 19.10 31.81 31.36
CA TRP A 59 20.44 32.25 31.00
C TRP A 59 20.58 33.77 30.97
N VAL A 60 19.63 34.44 30.32
CA VAL A 60 19.58 35.91 30.27
C VAL A 60 19.45 36.49 31.66
N LEU A 61 18.50 36.00 32.47
CA LEU A 61 18.30 36.47 33.85
C LEU A 61 19.53 36.25 34.72
N TRP A 62 20.16 35.08 34.63
CA TRP A 62 21.37 34.77 35.40
C TRP A 62 22.52 35.73 35.06
N ASN A 63 22.76 36.00 33.78
CA ASN A 63 23.87 36.84 33.35
C ASN A 63 23.57 38.35 33.43
N THR A 64 22.29 38.76 33.54
CA THR A 64 21.91 40.19 33.67
C THR A 64 21.68 40.64 35.11
N VAL A 65 21.19 39.76 35.98
CA VAL A 65 20.85 40.09 37.38
C VAL A 65 21.84 39.45 38.37
N GLY A 66 22.69 38.53 37.91
CA GLY A 66 23.71 37.89 38.75
C GLY A 66 24.80 38.87 39.22
N PRO A 67 25.51 38.54 40.31
CA PRO A 67 26.67 39.32 40.76
C PRO A 67 27.74 39.41 39.67
N GLU A 68 28.36 40.57 39.49
CA GLU A 68 29.42 40.82 38.47
C GLU A 68 30.61 39.84 38.58
N GLU A 69 30.80 39.20 39.73
CA GLU A 69 31.84 38.19 39.95
C GLU A 69 31.51 36.81 39.35
N LEU A 70 30.23 36.56 39.01
CA LEU A 70 29.71 35.29 38.49
C LEU A 70 29.04 35.41 37.11
N THR A 71 29.05 36.60 36.51
CA THR A 71 28.56 36.85 35.16
C THR A 71 29.55 36.28 34.15
N PHE A 72 29.15 35.20 33.46
CA PHE A 72 30.00 34.53 32.47
C PHE A 72 29.82 35.11 31.06
N ASP A 73 28.62 35.63 30.77
CA ASP A 73 28.20 36.11 29.44
C ASP A 73 27.56 37.50 29.56
N GLU A 74 28.37 38.54 29.67
CA GLU A 74 27.90 39.93 29.82
C GLU A 74 27.29 40.46 28.50
N TYR A 75 26.45 41.50 28.59
CA TYR A 75 25.81 42.11 27.41
C TYR A 75 26.87 42.51 26.38
N PRO A 76 26.83 41.98 25.14
CA PRO A 76 25.65 41.56 24.37
C PRO A 76 25.38 40.03 24.27
N LEU A 77 25.73 39.21 25.27
CA LEU A 77 25.44 37.76 25.32
C LEU A 77 26.07 36.97 24.15
N ILE A 78 27.38 37.15 23.95
CA ILE A 78 28.11 36.53 22.84
C ILE A 78 28.12 35.01 22.95
N PHE A 79 28.21 34.45 24.16
CA PHE A 79 28.25 32.99 24.36
C PHE A 79 26.92 32.35 24.02
N LEU A 80 25.81 32.91 24.49
CA LEU A 80 24.47 32.47 24.09
C LEU A 80 24.32 32.47 22.56
N THR A 81 24.75 33.56 21.92
CA THR A 81 24.65 33.72 20.46
C THR A 81 25.49 32.67 19.72
N LEU A 82 26.73 32.47 20.14
CA LEU A 82 27.62 31.45 19.57
C LEU A 82 27.03 30.05 19.73
N MET A 83 26.50 29.72 20.91
CA MET A 83 25.87 28.43 21.16
C MET A 83 24.63 28.22 20.28
N LEU A 84 23.75 29.22 20.15
CA LEU A 84 22.56 29.13 19.30
C LEU A 84 22.93 28.99 17.81
N SER A 85 23.95 29.71 17.34
CA SER A 85 24.43 29.57 15.95
C SER A 85 25.01 28.19 15.67
N LEU A 86 25.78 27.63 16.61
CA LEU A 86 26.29 26.27 16.53
C LEU A 86 25.15 25.24 16.54
N GLN A 87 24.15 25.44 17.41
CA GLN A 87 22.98 24.57 17.51
C GLN A 87 22.24 24.49 16.17
N ALA A 88 22.02 25.64 15.51
CA ALA A 88 21.40 25.69 14.19
C ALA A 88 22.27 24.99 13.11
N SER A 89 23.58 25.23 13.14
CA SER A 89 24.53 24.65 12.18
C SER A 89 24.57 23.12 12.23
N TYR A 90 24.55 22.53 13.43
CA TYR A 90 24.54 21.07 13.60
C TYR A 90 23.15 20.44 13.41
N ALA A 91 22.07 21.21 13.58
CA ALA A 91 20.72 20.72 13.32
C ALA A 91 20.49 20.41 11.83
N ALA A 92 20.99 21.25 10.91
CA ALA A 92 20.81 21.06 9.47
C ALA A 92 21.25 19.68 8.94
N PRO A 93 22.48 19.19 9.17
CA PRO A 93 22.89 17.87 8.69
C PRO A 93 22.12 16.73 9.38
N LEU A 94 21.76 16.87 10.66
CA LEU A 94 20.93 15.87 11.34
C LEU A 94 19.53 15.79 10.75
N ILE A 95 18.93 16.93 10.42
CA ILE A 95 17.61 17.02 9.79
C ILE A 95 17.66 16.39 8.40
N LEU A 96 18.70 16.65 7.60
CA LEU A 96 18.87 16.05 6.27
C LEU A 96 18.95 14.52 6.34
N LEU A 97 19.64 13.97 7.34
CA LEU A 97 19.69 12.51 7.53
C LEU A 97 18.33 11.94 7.96
N ALA A 98 17.60 12.65 8.83
CA ALA A 98 16.25 12.26 9.22
C ALA A 98 15.29 12.29 8.02
N GLN A 99 15.43 13.30 7.15
CA GLN A 99 14.63 13.47 5.94
C GLN A 99 14.90 12.36 4.92
N ASN A 100 16.16 12.02 4.63
CA ASN A 100 16.50 10.92 3.71
C ASN A 100 15.79 9.61 4.08
N ARG A 101 15.70 9.29 5.39
CA ARG A 101 14.99 8.09 5.86
C ARG A 101 13.48 8.18 5.77
N GLN A 102 12.88 9.37 5.90
CA GLN A 102 11.45 9.53 5.67
C GLN A 102 11.14 9.39 4.17
N GLU A 103 11.93 10.02 3.31
CA GLU A 103 11.80 9.92 1.86
C GLU A 103 11.93 8.47 1.36
N ASP A 104 12.84 7.68 1.92
CA ASP A 104 12.96 6.25 1.60
C ASP A 104 11.70 5.46 1.98
N ARG A 105 11.11 5.72 3.16
CA ARG A 105 9.85 5.10 3.59
C ARG A 105 8.69 5.53 2.69
N ASP A 106 8.56 6.81 2.43
CA ASP A 106 7.52 7.38 1.57
C ASP A 106 7.61 6.84 0.14
N ARG A 107 8.83 6.60 -0.37
CA ARG A 107 9.06 5.97 -1.67
C ARG A 107 8.55 4.53 -1.72
N VAL A 108 8.78 3.74 -0.67
CA VAL A 108 8.28 2.36 -0.60
C VAL A 108 6.75 2.35 -0.59
N ILE A 109 6.14 3.20 0.25
CA ILE A 109 4.68 3.33 0.34
C ILE A 109 4.10 3.74 -1.02
N ALA A 110 4.68 4.75 -1.68
CA ALA A 110 4.23 5.20 -2.99
C ALA A 110 4.39 4.13 -4.08
N THR A 111 5.37 3.24 -3.97
CA THR A 111 5.54 2.14 -4.93
C THR A 111 4.48 1.06 -4.72
N GLN A 112 4.21 0.69 -3.46
CA GLN A 112 3.16 -0.27 -3.11
C GLN A 112 1.77 0.23 -3.51
N ASP A 113 1.49 1.52 -3.30
CA ASP A 113 0.23 2.14 -3.68
C ASP A 113 0.01 2.10 -5.21
N ARG A 114 1.05 2.38 -6.01
CA ARG A 114 0.98 2.23 -7.47
C ARG A 114 0.69 0.79 -7.91
N GLU A 115 1.33 -0.20 -7.29
CA GLU A 115 1.06 -1.60 -7.60
C GLU A 115 -0.37 -2.01 -7.21
N ALA A 116 -0.84 -1.56 -6.04
CA ALA A 116 -2.21 -1.80 -5.59
C ALA A 116 -3.23 -1.16 -6.53
N ALA A 117 -3.00 0.08 -6.96
CA ALA A 117 -3.84 0.77 -7.93
C ALA A 117 -3.88 0.04 -9.28
N THR A 118 -2.74 -0.47 -9.75
CA THR A 118 -2.67 -1.26 -10.99
C THR A 118 -3.46 -2.57 -10.88
N ARG A 119 -3.35 -3.28 -9.75
CA ARG A 119 -4.14 -4.49 -9.47
C ARG A 119 -5.64 -4.18 -9.41
N ALA A 120 -6.03 -3.12 -8.69
CA ALA A 120 -7.41 -2.69 -8.60
C ALA A 120 -8.00 -2.33 -9.99
N HIS A 121 -7.21 -1.70 -10.86
CA HIS A 121 -7.63 -1.41 -12.23
C HIS A 121 -7.91 -2.69 -13.04
N ALA A 122 -7.02 -3.69 -12.93
CA ALA A 122 -7.20 -4.98 -13.58
C ALA A 122 -8.41 -5.76 -13.04
N ASP A 123 -8.62 -5.74 -11.72
CA ASP A 123 -9.78 -6.38 -11.08
C ASP A 123 -11.09 -5.72 -11.54
N MET A 124 -11.13 -4.39 -11.64
CA MET A 124 -12.28 -3.68 -12.18
C MET A 124 -12.55 -4.04 -13.65
N GLU A 125 -11.52 -4.13 -14.48
CA GLU A 125 -11.68 -4.57 -15.88
C GLU A 125 -12.19 -6.01 -15.97
N PHE A 126 -11.70 -6.90 -15.12
CA PHE A 126 -12.15 -8.28 -15.04
C PHE A 126 -13.63 -8.34 -14.63
N LEU A 127 -14.00 -7.67 -13.55
CA LEU A 127 -15.39 -7.58 -13.09
C LEU A 127 -16.30 -6.95 -14.14
N ALA A 128 -15.85 -5.92 -14.86
CA ALA A 128 -16.63 -5.32 -15.94
C ALA A 128 -16.89 -6.30 -17.09
N ARG A 129 -15.89 -7.12 -17.46
CA ARG A 129 -16.06 -8.19 -18.47
C ARG A 129 -17.00 -9.29 -17.98
N GLU A 130 -16.87 -9.72 -16.74
CA GLU A 130 -17.78 -10.71 -16.13
C GLU A 130 -19.22 -10.19 -16.02
N VAL A 131 -19.41 -8.92 -15.67
CA VAL A 131 -20.75 -8.31 -15.66
C VAL A 131 -21.32 -8.22 -17.07
N ALA A 132 -20.48 -7.91 -18.08
CA ALA A 132 -20.91 -7.87 -19.46
C ALA A 132 -21.31 -9.26 -19.98
N SER A 133 -20.53 -10.31 -19.69
CA SER A 133 -20.85 -11.69 -20.07
C SER A 133 -22.12 -12.18 -19.37
N LEU A 134 -22.26 -11.92 -18.07
CA LEU A 134 -23.46 -12.22 -17.29
C LEU A 134 -24.69 -11.51 -17.87
N ARG A 135 -24.56 -10.24 -18.25
CA ARG A 135 -25.64 -9.47 -18.89
C ARG A 135 -26.05 -10.06 -20.23
N MET A 136 -25.10 -10.52 -21.05
CA MET A 136 -25.41 -11.16 -22.34
C MET A 136 -26.15 -12.49 -22.12
N ALA A 137 -25.64 -13.34 -21.22
CA ALA A 137 -26.28 -14.63 -20.87
C ALA A 137 -27.70 -14.45 -20.31
N MET A 138 -27.90 -13.48 -19.42
CA MET A 138 -29.24 -13.11 -18.91
C MET A 138 -30.13 -12.52 -20.01
N GLY A 139 -29.56 -11.74 -20.92
CA GLY A 139 -30.28 -11.16 -22.05
C GLY A 139 -30.86 -12.21 -22.99
N GLU A 140 -30.15 -13.32 -23.21
CA GLU A 140 -30.64 -14.44 -24.04
C GLU A 140 -31.81 -15.18 -23.36
N VAL A 141 -31.69 -15.48 -22.06
CA VAL A 141 -32.72 -16.24 -21.31
C VAL A 141 -33.97 -15.39 -21.00
N ALA A 142 -33.82 -14.07 -20.85
CA ALA A 142 -34.93 -13.15 -20.57
C ALA A 142 -35.51 -12.51 -21.84
N THR A 143 -35.29 -13.09 -23.03
CA THR A 143 -35.91 -12.54 -24.24
C THR A 143 -37.42 -12.71 -24.13
N ARG A 144 -38.19 -11.62 -24.29
CA ARG A 144 -39.66 -11.61 -24.24
C ARG A 144 -40.27 -12.74 -25.06
N ASP A 145 -39.66 -13.07 -26.20
CA ASP A 145 -40.14 -14.10 -27.10
C ASP A 145 -39.97 -15.53 -26.54
N TYR A 146 -38.89 -15.80 -25.78
CA TYR A 146 -38.70 -17.08 -25.08
C TYR A 146 -39.68 -17.22 -23.91
N LEU A 147 -39.83 -16.19 -23.08
CA LEU A 147 -40.85 -16.18 -22.03
C LEU A 147 -42.26 -16.37 -22.61
N ARG A 148 -42.53 -15.74 -23.76
CA ARG A 148 -43.82 -15.84 -24.44
C ARG A 148 -44.06 -17.21 -25.06
N SER A 149 -43.03 -17.83 -25.65
CA SER A 149 -43.15 -19.20 -26.18
C SER A 149 -43.37 -20.20 -25.05
N GLU A 150 -42.66 -20.06 -23.93
CA GLU A 150 -42.77 -20.98 -22.80
C GLU A 150 -44.12 -20.84 -22.08
N LEU A 151 -44.59 -19.61 -21.86
CA LEU A 151 -45.94 -19.36 -21.36
C LEU A 151 -47.01 -19.94 -22.28
N ARG A 152 -46.80 -19.87 -23.60
CA ARG A 152 -47.77 -20.39 -24.57
C ARG A 152 -47.72 -21.91 -24.67
N ALA A 153 -46.55 -22.52 -24.56
CA ALA A 153 -46.38 -23.96 -24.49
C ALA A 153 -47.07 -24.52 -23.23
N LEU A 154 -46.86 -23.90 -22.07
CA LEU A 154 -47.54 -24.28 -20.82
C LEU A 154 -49.05 -24.09 -20.88
N LEU A 155 -49.54 -23.02 -21.53
CA LEU A 155 -50.97 -22.80 -21.72
C LEU A 155 -51.59 -23.87 -22.62
N SER A 156 -50.92 -24.21 -23.73
CA SER A 156 -51.35 -25.28 -24.65
C SER A 156 -51.43 -26.64 -23.94
N ASP A 157 -50.43 -26.98 -23.13
CA ASP A 157 -50.41 -28.24 -22.37
C ASP A 157 -51.56 -28.32 -21.35
N LEU A 158 -51.98 -27.19 -20.78
CA LEU A 158 -53.16 -27.11 -19.92
C LEU A 158 -54.48 -27.24 -20.70
N GLU A 159 -54.60 -26.58 -21.85
CA GLU A 159 -55.79 -26.71 -22.72
C GLU A 159 -56.00 -28.14 -23.20
N GLU A 160 -54.92 -28.82 -23.62
CA GLU A 160 -54.98 -30.20 -24.10
C GLU A 160 -55.42 -31.18 -23.01
N ARG A 161 -54.98 -30.94 -21.76
CA ARG A 161 -55.44 -31.73 -20.60
C ARG A 161 -56.91 -31.48 -20.25
N ASP A 162 -57.41 -30.27 -20.45
CA ASP A 162 -58.82 -29.93 -20.21
C ASP A 162 -59.72 -30.53 -21.30
N SER A 163 -59.28 -30.51 -22.57
CA SER A 163 -59.99 -31.19 -23.66
C SER A 163 -60.03 -32.70 -23.50
N ASP A 164 -58.90 -33.32 -23.10
CA ASP A 164 -58.86 -34.76 -22.81
C ASP A 164 -59.81 -35.13 -21.65
N ALA A 165 -59.94 -34.24 -20.66
CA ALA A 165 -60.87 -34.42 -19.54
C ALA A 165 -62.35 -34.28 -19.96
N ASP A 166 -62.66 -33.40 -20.92
CA ASP A 166 -64.01 -33.21 -21.45
C ASP A 166 -64.42 -34.33 -22.43
N ASP A 167 -63.51 -34.82 -23.27
CA ASP A 167 -63.76 -35.97 -24.16
C ASP A 167 -63.98 -37.26 -23.35
N ALA A 168 -63.24 -37.46 -22.26
CA ALA A 168 -63.48 -38.56 -21.33
C ALA A 168 -64.87 -38.51 -20.68
N LYS A 169 -65.45 -37.30 -20.48
CA LYS A 169 -66.82 -37.13 -19.97
C LYS A 169 -67.88 -37.26 -21.07
N GLY A 170 -67.61 -36.79 -22.29
CA GLY A 170 -68.51 -36.88 -23.44
C GLY A 170 -68.70 -38.31 -23.94
N GLY A 171 -67.62 -39.10 -23.99
CA GLY A 171 -67.67 -40.52 -24.37
C GLY A 171 -68.51 -41.37 -23.42
N ALA A 172 -68.52 -41.04 -22.12
CA ALA A 172 -69.36 -41.71 -21.13
C ALA A 172 -70.87 -41.42 -21.31
N SER A 173 -71.24 -40.29 -21.95
CA SER A 173 -72.65 -39.92 -22.15
C SER A 173 -73.26 -40.49 -23.44
N HIS A 174 -72.46 -40.93 -24.42
CA HIS A 174 -72.97 -41.46 -25.70
C HIS A 174 -73.19 -42.99 -25.71
N GLY A 175 -72.59 -43.73 -24.78
CA GLY A 175 -72.77 -45.18 -24.65
C GLY A 175 -74.04 -45.64 -23.91
N GLY A 176 -75.00 -44.76 -23.65
CA GLY A 176 -76.15 -45.01 -22.75
C GLY A 176 -77.55 -44.98 -23.37
N ARG A 177 -77.69 -44.98 -24.71
CA ARG A 177 -78.99 -45.05 -25.38
C ARG A 177 -78.99 -46.18 -26.41
N GLU A 178 -79.17 -47.40 -25.91
CA GLU A 178 -79.74 -48.53 -26.66
C GLU A 178 -81.21 -48.72 -26.24
#